data_AF-A0AA48I566-F1
#
_entry.id   AF-A0AA48I566-F1
#
_cell.length_a   1.000
_cell.length_b   1.000
_cell.length_c   1.000
_cell.angle_alpha   90.00
_cell.angle_beta   90.00
_cell.angle_gamma   90.00
#
_symmetry.space_group_name_H-M   'P 1'
#
loop_
_entity.id
_entity.type
_entity.pdbx_description
1 polymer ?
#
loop_
_entity_poly.entity_id
_entity_poly.type
_entity_poly.pdbx_seq_one_letter_code
_entity_poly.pdbx_strand_id
1 'polypeptide(L)'
;MSALTAQNIFRTGAALTATGISFGAFGAHALRTRFDLPESSHQSWMTGSSYLIYNGVALLALSAHPSVALGLRRYKMAAGLIVGGALVFSGSIFGLVLARDKVGKVLGPVTPLGGLAMIIGYIALALP
;
A
#
# COMPACT_ATOMS: atom_id res chain seq x y z
N MET A 1 15.81 17.13 4.25
CA MET A 1 14.67 16.29 4.66
C MET A 1 13.38 17.02 4.30
N SER A 2 12.90 16.90 3.06
CA SER A 2 11.67 17.58 2.64
C SER A 2 10.48 16.92 3.34
N ALA A 3 9.82 17.65 4.24
CA ALA A 3 8.59 17.17 4.85
C ALA A 3 7.59 16.77 3.75
N LEU A 4 6.84 15.68 3.96
CA LEU A 4 5.65 15.37 3.17
C LEU A 4 4.68 16.57 3.32
N THR A 5 4.64 17.44 2.33
CA THR A 5 3.64 18.50 2.18
C THR A 5 2.35 17.89 1.62
N ALA A 6 1.24 18.62 1.67
CA ALA A 6 -0.03 18.19 1.06
C ALA A 6 0.17 17.72 -0.40
N GLN A 7 0.96 18.47 -1.18
CA GLN A 7 1.31 18.12 -2.55
C GLN A 7 2.09 16.79 -2.65
N ASN A 8 3.03 16.53 -1.75
CA ASN A 8 3.78 15.28 -1.74
C ASN A 8 2.90 14.09 -1.35
N ILE A 9 1.97 14.28 -0.41
CA ILE A 9 0.98 13.24 -0.03
C ILE A 9 0.07 12.94 -1.21
N PHE A 10 -0.43 13.97 -1.90
CA PHE A 10 -1.26 13.82 -3.10
C PHE A 10 -0.53 13.04 -4.20
N ARG A 11 0.70 13.45 -4.55
CA ARG A 11 1.53 12.77 -5.56
C ARG A 11 1.79 11.31 -5.21
N THR A 12 2.09 11.04 -3.94
CA THR A 12 2.31 9.67 -3.46
C THR A 12 1.04 8.84 -3.55
N GLY A 13 -0.12 9.41 -3.16
CA GLY A 13 -1.42 8.77 -3.30
C GLY A 13 -1.73 8.40 -4.75
N ALA A 14 -1.57 9.35 -5.67
CA ALA A 14 -1.76 9.12 -7.10
C ALA A 14 -0.83 8.02 -7.64
N ALA A 15 0.45 8.04 -7.27
CA ALA A 15 1.43 7.03 -7.69
C ALA A 15 1.07 5.63 -7.16
N LEU A 16 0.68 5.52 -5.89
CA LEU A 16 0.24 4.25 -5.29
C LEU A 16 -1.02 3.72 -5.97
N THR A 17 -2.02 4.57 -6.22
CA THR A 17 -3.24 4.17 -6.92
C THR A 17 -2.94 3.70 -8.34
N ALA A 18 -2.12 4.44 -9.10
CA ALA A 18 -1.72 4.05 -10.46
C ALA A 18 -0.95 2.71 -10.47
N THR A 19 -0.06 2.51 -9.50
CA THR A 19 0.67 1.24 -9.33
C THR A 19 -0.29 0.10 -9.04
N GLY A 20 -1.22 0.29 -8.09
CA GLY A 20 -2.25 -0.68 -7.77
C GLY A 20 -3.10 -1.06 -8.98
N ILE A 21 -3.59 -0.08 -9.74
CA ILE A 21 -4.35 -0.34 -10.98
C ILE A 21 -3.52 -1.15 -11.98
N SER A 22 -2.26 -0.76 -12.19
CA SER A 22 -1.36 -1.45 -13.13
C SER A 22 -1.13 -2.91 -12.74
N PHE A 23 -0.91 -3.17 -11.45
CA PHE A 23 -0.68 -4.51 -10.93
C PHE A 23 -1.97 -5.34 -10.94
N GLY A 24 -3.13 -4.72 -10.68
CA GLY A 24 -4.43 -5.38 -10.78
C GLY A 24 -4.76 -5.78 -12.22
N ALA A 25 -4.50 -4.89 -13.19
CA ALA A 25 -4.66 -5.19 -14.60
C ALA A 25 -3.73 -6.33 -15.05
N PHE A 26 -2.46 -6.30 -14.62
CA PHE A 26 -1.51 -7.39 -14.83
C PHE A 26 -2.01 -8.69 -14.20
N GLY A 27 -2.53 -8.66 -12.98
CA GLY A 27 -3.11 -9.80 -12.28
C GLY A 27 -4.24 -10.47 -13.08
N ALA A 28 -5.21 -9.67 -13.49
CA ALA A 28 -6.40 -10.13 -14.19
C ALA A 28 -6.11 -10.68 -15.60
N HIS A 29 -5.21 -10.03 -16.36
CA HIS A 29 -5.00 -10.35 -17.77
C HIS A 29 -3.78 -11.23 -18.02
N ALA A 30 -2.65 -10.97 -17.35
CA ALA A 30 -1.40 -11.67 -17.60
C ALA A 30 -1.15 -12.76 -16.56
N LEU A 31 -1.23 -12.44 -15.26
CA LEU A 31 -0.92 -13.40 -14.20
C LEU A 31 -1.85 -14.63 -14.27
N ARG A 32 -3.16 -14.40 -14.41
CA ARG A 32 -4.16 -15.47 -14.47
C ARG A 32 -4.09 -16.36 -15.72
N THR A 33 -3.69 -15.79 -16.86
CA THR A 33 -3.78 -16.50 -18.16
C THR A 33 -2.44 -17.03 -18.65
N ARG A 34 -1.32 -16.44 -18.22
CA ARG A 34 0.04 -16.77 -18.68
C ARG A 34 0.84 -17.60 -17.69
N PHE A 35 0.44 -17.61 -16.41
CA PHE A 35 1.14 -18.34 -15.36
C PHE A 35 0.19 -19.36 -14.77
N ASP A 36 0.61 -20.63 -14.76
CA ASP A 36 -0.16 -21.74 -14.17
C ASP A 36 -0.04 -21.71 -12.64
N LEU A 37 -0.63 -20.68 -12.04
CA LEU A 37 -0.60 -20.45 -10.60
C LEU A 37 -1.92 -20.89 -9.97
N PRO A 38 -1.90 -21.40 -8.72
CA PRO A 38 -3.12 -21.67 -7.97
C PRO A 38 -4.01 -20.41 -7.86
N GLU A 39 -5.33 -20.60 -7.88
CA GLU A 39 -6.28 -19.47 -7.74
C GLU A 39 -6.05 -18.67 -6.45
N SER A 40 -5.57 -19.31 -5.38
CA SER A 40 -5.19 -18.63 -4.13
C SER A 40 -4.04 -17.62 -4.31
N SER A 41 -3.10 -17.88 -5.22
CA SER A 41 -2.03 -16.94 -5.58
C SER A 41 -2.57 -15.75 -6.36
N HIS A 42 -3.52 -15.98 -7.27
CA HIS A 42 -4.21 -14.91 -8.00
C HIS A 42 -5.04 -14.02 -7.05
N GLN A 43 -5.81 -14.62 -6.13
CA GLN A 43 -6.53 -13.88 -5.08
C GLN A 43 -5.59 -13.07 -4.18
N SER A 44 -4.45 -13.65 -3.79
CA SER A 44 -3.42 -12.95 -3.01
C SER A 44 -2.87 -11.76 -3.79
N TRP A 45 -2.53 -11.93 -5.07
CA TRP A 45 -2.08 -10.84 -5.93
C TRP A 45 -3.10 -9.69 -6.00
N MET A 46 -4.37 -10.02 -6.25
CA MET A 46 -5.45 -9.02 -6.30
C MET A 46 -5.65 -8.32 -4.95
N THR A 47 -5.38 -9.00 -3.84
CA THR A 47 -5.36 -8.39 -2.50
C THR A 47 -4.26 -7.33 -2.40
N GLY A 48 -3.01 -7.66 -2.74
CA GLY A 48 -1.91 -6.69 -2.76
C GLY A 48 -2.20 -5.48 -3.65
N SER A 49 -2.73 -5.72 -4.85
CA SER A 49 -3.18 -4.66 -5.77
C SER A 49 -4.22 -3.74 -5.12
N SER A 50 -5.25 -4.32 -4.50
CA SER A 50 -6.34 -3.56 -3.89
C SER A 50 -5.85 -2.70 -2.73
N TYR A 51 -4.92 -3.21 -1.92
CA TYR A 51 -4.34 -2.44 -0.81
C TYR A 51 -3.54 -1.23 -1.30
N LEU A 52 -2.83 -1.30 -2.44
CA LEU A 52 -2.21 -0.12 -3.05
C LEU A 52 -3.25 0.90 -3.52
N ILE A 53 -4.34 0.43 -4.15
CA ILE A 53 -5.42 1.31 -4.64
C ILE A 53 -6.10 2.03 -3.47
N TYR A 54 -6.58 1.28 -2.48
CA TYR A 54 -7.32 1.84 -1.35
C TYR A 54 -6.50 2.84 -0.56
N ASN A 55 -5.23 2.51 -0.25
CA ASN A 55 -4.37 3.43 0.49
C ASN A 55 -3.92 4.61 -0.37
N GLY A 56 -3.72 4.42 -1.68
CA GLY A 56 -3.46 5.54 -2.60
C GLY A 56 -4.62 6.53 -2.64
N VAL A 57 -5.87 6.05 -2.76
CA VAL A 57 -7.08 6.88 -2.74
C VAL A 57 -7.26 7.55 -1.38
N ALA A 58 -7.01 6.82 -0.28
CA ALA A 58 -7.06 7.40 1.06
C ALA A 58 -6.04 8.53 1.25
N LEU A 59 -4.84 8.41 0.68
CA LEU A 59 -3.83 9.47 0.71
C LEU A 59 -4.22 10.69 -0.14
N LEU A 60 -4.87 10.47 -1.30
CA LEU A 60 -5.47 11.56 -2.08
C LEU A 60 -6.49 12.33 -1.24
N ALA A 61 -7.40 11.62 -0.55
CA ALA A 61 -8.37 12.23 0.35
C ALA A 61 -7.70 12.93 1.54
N LEU A 62 -6.72 12.28 2.18
CA LEU A 62 -5.97 12.84 3.31
C LEU A 62 -5.26 14.13 2.94
N SER A 63 -4.70 14.23 1.72
CA SER A 63 -3.99 15.42 1.26
C SER A 63 -4.86 16.69 1.23
N ALA A 64 -6.18 16.53 1.11
CA ALA A 64 -7.15 17.63 1.13
C ALA A 64 -7.56 18.05 2.55
N HIS A 65 -7.15 17.32 3.59
CA HIS A 65 -7.52 17.64 4.96
C HIS A 65 -6.80 18.92 5.45
N PRO A 66 -7.50 19.93 6.01
CA PRO A 66 -6.89 21.23 6.37
C PRO A 66 -5.67 21.12 7.30
N SER A 67 -5.73 20.19 8.26
CA SER A 67 -4.62 19.88 9.18
C SER A 67 -3.30 19.48 8.51
N VAL A 68 -3.36 18.96 7.28
CA VAL A 68 -2.16 18.63 6.48
C VAL A 68 -1.49 19.92 5.98
N ALA A 69 -2.28 20.89 5.52
CA ALA A 69 -1.78 22.21 5.11
C ALA A 69 -1.20 22.98 6.30
N LEU A 70 -1.79 22.85 7.49
CA LEU A 70 -1.25 23.36 8.75
C LEU A 70 0.03 22.63 9.20
N GLY A 71 0.43 21.57 8.49
CA GLY A 71 1.71 20.90 8.71
C GLY A 71 1.80 20.10 10.01
N LEU A 72 0.66 19.76 10.62
CA LEU A 72 0.60 19.03 11.90
C LEU A 72 1.36 17.71 11.81
N ARG A 73 2.28 17.49 12.76
CA ARG A 73 3.21 16.34 12.76
C ARG A 73 2.49 14.99 12.69
N ARG A 74 1.34 14.86 13.38
CA ARG A 74 0.55 13.62 13.40
C ARG A 74 0.08 13.18 12.01
N TYR A 75 -0.36 14.12 11.17
CA TYR A 75 -0.84 13.81 9.83
C TYR A 75 0.29 13.37 8.89
N LYS A 76 1.46 13.98 9.04
CA LYS A 76 2.67 13.58 8.32
C LYS A 76 3.12 12.17 8.71
N MET A 77 3.12 11.87 10.00
CA MET A 77 3.44 10.54 10.52
C MET A 77 2.44 9.49 10.04
N ALA A 78 1.14 9.77 10.14
CA ALA A 78 0.08 8.90 9.65
C ALA A 78 0.22 8.61 8.15
N ALA A 79 0.42 9.65 7.33
CA ALA A 79 0.65 9.48 5.89
C ALA A 79 1.89 8.60 5.60
N GLY A 80 2.99 8.82 6.32
CA GLY A 80 4.19 7.99 6.19
C GLY A 80 3.96 6.52 6.56
N LEU A 81 3.23 6.27 7.65
CA LEU A 81 2.86 4.92 8.10
C LEU A 81 1.93 4.21 7.11
N ILE A 82 0.95 4.92 6.54
CA ILE A 82 0.03 4.39 5.53
C ILE A 82 0.81 4.05 4.24
N VAL A 83 1.65 4.96 3.74
CA VAL A 83 2.48 4.72 2.55
C VAL A 83 3.41 3.54 2.76
N GLY A 84 4.21 3.58 3.84
CA GLY A 84 5.18 2.53 4.15
C GLY A 84 4.49 1.19 4.38
N GLY A 85 3.41 1.18 5.14
CA GLY A 85 2.62 -0.02 5.40
C GLY A 85 2.00 -0.63 4.14
N ALA A 86 1.44 0.19 3.25
CA ALA A 86 0.87 -0.27 1.98
C ALA A 86 1.92 -0.87 1.05
N LEU A 87 3.10 -0.24 0.95
CA LEU A 87 4.22 -0.75 0.15
C LEU A 87 4.77 -2.06 0.71
N VAL A 88 4.98 -2.14 2.02
CA VAL A 88 5.47 -3.36 2.68
C VAL A 88 4.45 -4.49 2.55
N PHE A 89 3.19 -4.25 2.88
CA PHE A 89 2.13 -5.25 2.80
C PHE A 89 1.97 -5.79 1.38
N SER A 90 1.76 -4.88 0.41
CA SER A 90 1.47 -5.27 -0.97
C SER A 90 2.70 -5.83 -1.67
N GLY A 91 3.87 -5.22 -1.45
CA GLY A 91 5.14 -5.70 -2.00
C GLY A 91 5.51 -7.10 -1.48
N SER A 92 5.30 -7.37 -0.19
CA SER A 92 5.49 -8.71 0.36
C SER A 92 4.56 -9.74 -0.27
N ILE A 93 3.28 -9.41 -0.47
CA ILE A 93 2.33 -10.29 -1.16
C ILE A 93 2.78 -10.58 -2.59
N PHE A 94 3.17 -9.57 -3.37
CA PHE A 94 3.65 -9.78 -4.75
C PHE A 94 4.90 -10.66 -4.78
N GLY A 95 5.85 -10.42 -3.86
CA GLY A 95 7.05 -11.26 -3.74
C GLY A 95 6.73 -12.70 -3.33
N LEU A 96 5.77 -12.91 -2.44
CA LEU A 96 5.28 -14.24 -2.04
C LEU A 96 4.62 -14.98 -3.21
N VAL A 97 3.86 -14.28 -4.05
CA VAL A 97 3.25 -14.89 -5.25
C VAL A 97 4.30 -15.29 -6.28
N LEU A 98 5.31 -14.45 -6.51
CA LEU A 98 6.31 -14.67 -7.56
C LEU A 98 7.46 -15.61 -7.16
N ALA A 99 7.80 -15.69 -5.87
CA ALA A 99 9.03 -16.35 -5.43
C ALA A 99 8.90 -17.02 -4.04
N ARG A 100 7.71 -17.56 -3.70
CA ARG A 100 7.39 -18.12 -2.37
C ARG A 100 8.52 -18.99 -1.78
N ASP A 101 9.07 -19.91 -2.57
CA ASP A 101 10.08 -20.86 -2.09
C ASP A 101 11.42 -20.19 -1.75
N LYS A 102 11.71 -19.04 -2.35
CA LYS A 102 12.95 -18.27 -2.14
C LYS A 102 12.81 -17.23 -1.04
N VAL A 103 11.67 -16.53 -0.98
CA VAL A 103 11.50 -15.36 -0.10
C VAL A 103 10.47 -15.56 1.01
N GLY A 104 9.78 -16.70 1.04
CA GLY A 104 8.63 -16.94 1.92
C GLY A 104 8.92 -16.84 3.41
N LYS A 105 10.10 -17.28 3.84
CA LYS A 105 10.53 -17.21 5.25
C LYS A 105 10.73 -15.77 5.74
N VAL A 106 11.02 -14.84 4.82
CA VAL A 106 11.25 -13.43 5.13
C VAL A 106 9.98 -12.63 4.91
N LEU A 107 9.34 -12.76 3.75
CA LEU A 107 8.19 -11.92 3.38
C LEU A 107 6.89 -12.33 4.07
N GLY A 108 6.76 -13.59 4.48
CA GLY A 108 5.59 -14.08 5.23
C GLY A 108 5.35 -13.26 6.50
N PRO A 109 6.31 -13.20 7.44
CA PRO A 109 6.19 -12.38 8.65
C PRO A 109 6.18 -10.85 8.40
N VAL A 110 6.72 -10.37 7.27
CA VAL A 110 6.76 -8.93 6.95
C VAL A 110 5.39 -8.40 6.50
N THR A 111 4.59 -9.23 5.83
CA THR A 111 3.23 -8.85 5.39
C THR A 111 2.37 -8.28 6.54
N PRO A 112 2.18 -8.95 7.70
CA PRO A 112 1.38 -8.41 8.79
C PRO A 112 1.98 -7.14 9.42
N LEU A 113 3.30 -6.93 9.35
CA LEU A 113 3.92 -5.67 9.83
C LEU A 113 3.49 -4.47 8.98
N GLY A 114 3.38 -4.66 7.66
CA GLY A 114 2.82 -3.64 6.78
C GLY A 114 1.36 -3.31 7.14
N GLY A 115 0.56 -4.34 7.41
CA GLY A 115 -0.82 -4.21 7.91
C GLY A 115 -0.91 -3.40 9.21
N LEU A 116 -0.08 -3.76 10.19
CA LEU A 116 0.00 -3.08 11.48
C LEU A 116 0.41 -1.61 11.33
N ALA A 117 1.38 -1.30 10.47
CA ALA A 117 1.79 0.08 10.21
C ALA A 117 0.63 0.92 9.64
N MET A 118 -0.15 0.38 8.70
CA MET A 118 -1.35 1.06 8.19
C MET A 118 -2.37 1.30 9.32
N ILE A 119 -2.66 0.29 10.15
CA ILE A 119 -3.58 0.40 11.29
C ILE A 119 -3.14 1.53 12.23
N ILE A 120 -1.87 1.56 12.63
CA ILE A 120 -1.33 2.62 13.50
C ILE A 120 -1.47 4.00 12.83
N GLY A 121 -1.22 4.08 11.52
CA GLY A 121 -1.41 5.30 10.74
C GLY A 121 -2.84 5.83 10.80
N TYR A 122 -3.85 4.98 10.60
CA TYR A 122 -5.25 5.38 10.70
C TYR A 122 -5.69 5.71 12.13
N ILE A 123 -5.22 4.95 13.13
CA ILE A 123 -5.48 5.27 14.54
C ILE A 123 -4.93 6.67 14.88
N ALA A 124 -3.75 7.02 14.39
CA ALA A 124 -3.18 8.35 14.59
C ALA A 124 -3.98 9.48 13.93
N LEU A 125 -4.78 9.19 12.89
CA LEU A 125 -5.73 10.15 12.30
C LEU A 125 -7.03 10.25 13.10
N ALA A 126 -7.46 9.16 13.72
CA ALA A 126 -8.71 9.10 14.48
C ALA A 126 -8.61 9.75 15.87
N LEU A 127 -7.41 9.76 16.46
CA LEU A 127 -7.18 10.31 17.80
C LEU A 127 -6.95 11.84 17.78
N PRO A 128 -7.37 12.55 18.84
CA PRO A 128 -7.36 14.01 18.92
C PRO A 128 -5.97 14.64 18.84
#